data_AF-A0A8J4XRF4-F1
#
_entry.id   AF-A0A8J4XRF4-F1
#
_cell.length_a   1.000
_cell.length_b   1.000
_cell.length_c   1.000
_cell.angle_alpha   90.00
_cell.angle_beta   90.00
_cell.angle_gamma   90.00
#
_symmetry.space_group_name_H-M   'P 1'
#
loop_
_entity.id
_entity.type
_entity.pdbx_description
1 polymer ?
#
loop_
_entity_poly.entity_id
_entity_poly.type
_entity_poly.pdbx_seq_one_letter_code
_entity_poly.pdbx_strand_id
1 'polypeptide(L)'
;MDDVDTQEREHFIRIVRAFKAYRQYSLKKVTEREAYIKTLAAHHQLLLRSYQTHLEEQRTCIEHNTEIIKLILKDVDSMFENLQPQPMVEEDNPGNSMMVSDIEKVQSTIRQIVRDWSPSGAHERSQCYGPIINKIEQLFPQDTVCAEEVSILVPGAGLGRLAYELAKRGYTCQGNEFSLFMLFASNFVLNKCQGLNTLRVYPWVHAGSNLLTNGDQLRPATFPDTSPSDLHPEAQFTMAAGDFLEPRVHKFLEHLNSCTTKAWLRGKESIPPANVDVDELTLVVPSTTSGL
;
A
#
# COMPACT_ATOMS: atom_id res chain seq x y z
N MET A 1 26.63 14.69 6.92
CA MET A 1 25.28 14.21 7.25
C MET A 1 24.42 14.21 5.98
N ASP A 2 25.01 14.04 4.79
CA ASP A 2 24.45 14.64 3.56
C ASP A 2 24.15 13.62 2.43
N ASP A 3 24.64 12.39 2.51
CA ASP A 3 24.47 11.39 1.44
C ASP A 3 23.20 10.55 1.61
N VAL A 4 22.85 10.17 2.85
CA VAL A 4 21.66 9.34 3.15
C VAL A 4 20.37 10.12 2.88
N ASP A 5 20.24 11.35 3.41
CA ASP A 5 19.08 12.22 3.16
C ASP A 5 18.90 12.52 1.65
N THR A 6 20.01 12.62 0.91
CA THR A 6 19.97 12.82 -0.54
C THR A 6 19.44 11.57 -1.25
N GLN A 7 19.90 10.38 -0.87
CA GLN A 7 19.43 9.11 -1.43
C GLN A 7 17.96 8.83 -1.11
N GLU A 8 17.51 9.14 0.11
CA GLU A 8 16.09 9.03 0.49
C GLU A 8 15.22 9.98 -0.33
N ARG A 9 15.68 11.22 -0.53
CA ARG A 9 14.97 12.19 -1.37
C ARG A 9 14.88 11.75 -2.83
N GLU A 10 15.98 11.26 -3.39
CA GLU A 10 15.99 10.73 -4.76
C GLU A 10 15.06 9.52 -4.90
N HIS A 11 15.06 8.64 -3.90
CA HIS A 11 14.15 7.50 -3.85
C HIS A 11 12.69 7.95 -3.81
N PHE A 12 12.36 8.91 -2.95
CA PHE A 12 11.02 9.51 -2.85
C PHE A 12 10.56 10.08 -4.20
N ILE A 13 11.38 10.93 -4.83
CA ILE A 13 11.07 11.55 -6.13
C ILE A 13 10.84 10.47 -7.18
N ARG A 14 11.68 9.42 -7.20
CA ARG A 14 11.53 8.28 -8.12
C ARG A 14 10.20 7.56 -7.92
N ILE A 15 9.78 7.33 -6.67
CA ILE A 15 8.49 6.67 -6.39
C ILE A 15 7.32 7.55 -6.82
N VAL A 16 7.35 8.84 -6.50
CA VAL A 16 6.32 9.80 -6.94
C VAL A 16 6.21 9.83 -8.47
N ARG A 17 7.35 9.85 -9.18
CA ARG A 17 7.39 9.76 -10.65
C ARG A 17 6.75 8.47 -11.17
N ALA A 18 6.98 7.32 -10.51
CA ALA A 18 6.38 6.06 -10.90
C ALA A 18 4.83 6.09 -10.78
N PHE A 19 4.29 6.63 -9.69
CA PHE A 19 2.84 6.82 -9.54
C PHE A 19 2.29 7.78 -10.62
N LYS A 20 2.94 8.92 -10.86
CA LYS A 20 2.53 9.89 -11.89
C LYS A 20 2.56 9.29 -13.31
N ALA A 21 3.53 8.43 -13.59
CA ALA A 21 3.69 7.78 -14.90
C ALA A 21 2.73 6.62 -15.17
N TYR A 22 2.04 6.10 -14.14
CA TYR A 22 1.13 4.96 -14.26
C TYR A 22 0.16 5.11 -15.43
N ARG A 23 -0.51 6.27 -15.54
CA ARG A 23 -1.54 6.51 -16.56
C ARG A 23 -0.96 6.41 -17.96
N GLN A 24 0.10 7.18 -18.23
CA GLN A 24 0.72 7.23 -19.55
C GLN A 24 1.25 5.86 -19.97
N TYR A 25 1.95 5.17 -19.06
CA TYR A 25 2.47 3.83 -19.31
C TYR A 25 1.36 2.82 -19.61
N SER A 26 0.31 2.81 -18.78
CA SER A 26 -0.79 1.86 -18.89
C SER A 26 -1.59 2.07 -20.19
N LEU A 27 -1.92 3.31 -20.51
CA LEU A 27 -2.64 3.64 -21.76
C LEU A 27 -1.79 3.36 -22.99
N LYS A 28 -0.47 3.60 -22.93
CA LYS A 28 0.45 3.24 -24.02
C LYS A 28 0.38 1.73 -24.33
N LYS A 29 0.33 0.87 -23.30
CA LYS A 29 0.20 -0.58 -23.49
C LYS A 29 -1.12 -0.99 -24.15
N VAL A 30 -2.21 -0.29 -23.88
CA VAL A 30 -3.50 -0.51 -24.58
C VAL A 30 -3.38 -0.09 -26.04
N THR A 31 -2.83 1.10 -26.32
CA THR A 31 -2.63 1.60 -27.67
C THR A 31 -1.71 0.71 -28.51
N GLU A 32 -0.64 0.17 -27.91
CA GLU A 32 0.25 -0.82 -28.56
C GLU A 32 -0.53 -2.08 -29.00
N ARG A 33 -1.45 -2.58 -28.17
CA ARG A 33 -2.29 -3.74 -28.50
C ARG A 33 -3.27 -3.45 -29.63
N GLU A 34 -3.88 -2.26 -29.65
CA GLU A 34 -4.76 -1.87 -30.74
C GLU A 34 -4.02 -1.69 -32.06
N ALA A 35 -2.84 -1.06 -32.01
CA ALA A 35 -1.99 -0.92 -33.18
C ALA A 35 -1.64 -2.30 -33.75
N TYR A 36 -1.34 -3.27 -32.89
CA TYR A 36 -1.11 -4.66 -33.31
C TYR A 36 -2.35 -5.30 -33.95
N ILE A 37 -3.56 -5.11 -33.41
CA ILE A 37 -4.78 -5.65 -34.04
C ILE A 37 -4.95 -5.09 -35.45
N LYS A 38 -4.65 -3.80 -35.68
CA LYS A 38 -4.76 -3.15 -36.98
C LYS A 38 -3.78 -3.71 -38.03
N THR A 39 -2.69 -4.37 -37.63
CA THR A 39 -1.77 -5.02 -38.57
C THR A 39 -2.23 -6.41 -39.02
N LEU A 40 -3.22 -7.00 -38.35
CA LEU A 40 -3.76 -8.31 -38.71
C LEU A 40 -4.60 -8.25 -39.99
N ALA A 41 -4.79 -9.39 -40.66
CA ALA A 41 -5.69 -9.48 -41.82
C ALA A 41 -7.14 -9.11 -41.44
N ALA A 42 -7.91 -8.54 -42.38
CA ALA A 42 -9.25 -8.01 -42.13
C ALA A 42 -10.23 -9.03 -41.50
N HIS A 43 -10.12 -10.32 -41.88
CA HIS A 43 -10.95 -11.37 -41.30
C HIS A 43 -10.61 -11.66 -39.83
N HIS A 44 -9.34 -11.57 -39.42
CA HIS A 44 -8.94 -11.69 -38.01
C HIS A 44 -9.37 -10.47 -37.20
N GLN A 45 -9.28 -9.27 -37.78
CA GLN A 45 -9.80 -8.06 -37.14
C GLN A 45 -11.31 -8.16 -36.86
N LEU A 46 -12.06 -8.76 -37.79
CA LEU A 46 -13.49 -9.01 -37.66
C LEU A 46 -13.81 -9.93 -36.46
N LEU A 47 -13.03 -11.00 -36.27
CA LEU A 47 -13.17 -11.92 -35.14
C LEU A 47 -12.87 -11.25 -33.79
N LEU A 48 -12.01 -10.23 -33.79
CA LEU A 48 -11.57 -9.50 -32.60
C LEU A 48 -12.39 -8.24 -32.30
N ARG A 49 -13.56 -8.05 -32.93
CA ARG A 49 -14.39 -6.85 -32.68
C ARG A 49 -14.78 -6.68 -31.21
N SER A 50 -15.18 -7.76 -30.54
CA SER A 50 -15.51 -7.69 -29.10
C SER A 50 -14.31 -7.34 -28.24
N TYR A 51 -13.11 -7.81 -28.63
CA TYR A 51 -11.87 -7.48 -27.94
C TYR A 51 -11.47 -6.01 -28.12
N GLN A 52 -11.75 -5.41 -29.28
CA GLN A 52 -11.53 -3.96 -29.48
C GLN A 52 -12.41 -3.12 -28.54
N THR A 53 -13.69 -3.50 -28.37
CA THR A 53 -14.57 -2.84 -27.38
C THR A 53 -14.03 -3.01 -25.95
N HIS A 54 -13.56 -4.21 -25.61
CA HIS A 54 -12.94 -4.48 -24.31
C HIS A 54 -11.69 -3.62 -24.04
N LEU A 55 -10.89 -3.31 -25.06
CA LEU A 55 -9.73 -2.41 -24.90
C LEU A 55 -10.15 -0.97 -24.55
N GLU A 56 -11.30 -0.50 -25.05
CA GLU A 56 -11.83 0.80 -24.65
C GLU A 56 -12.32 0.80 -23.19
N GLU A 57 -13.02 -0.26 -22.77
CA GLU A 57 -13.43 -0.44 -21.38
C GLU A 57 -12.21 -0.54 -20.44
N GLN A 58 -11.14 -1.19 -20.90
CA GLN A 58 -9.85 -1.25 -20.21
C GLN A 58 -9.27 0.16 -19.98
N ARG A 59 -9.37 1.08 -20.95
CA ARG A 59 -8.94 2.47 -20.76
C ARG A 59 -9.74 3.15 -19.66
N THR A 60 -11.06 3.01 -19.65
CA THR A 60 -11.90 3.58 -18.59
C THR A 60 -11.50 3.08 -17.20
N CYS A 61 -11.17 1.80 -17.08
CA CYS A 61 -10.69 1.21 -15.83
C CYS A 61 -9.32 1.78 -15.40
N ILE A 62 -8.40 1.98 -16.36
CA ILE A 62 -7.08 2.60 -16.11
C ILE A 62 -7.23 4.06 -15.67
N GLU A 63 -8.13 4.81 -16.28
CA GLU A 63 -8.42 6.20 -15.89
C GLU A 63 -8.97 6.26 -14.46
N HIS A 64 -9.90 5.37 -14.12
CA HIS A 64 -10.43 5.30 -12.75
C HIS A 64 -9.35 4.99 -11.72
N ASN A 65 -8.47 4.02 -12.00
CA ASN A 65 -7.31 3.75 -11.14
C ASN A 65 -6.38 4.96 -11.03
N THR A 66 -6.26 5.77 -12.09
CA THR A 66 -5.47 7.00 -12.05
C THR A 66 -6.07 8.02 -11.09
N GLU A 67 -7.40 8.15 -11.03
CA GLU A 67 -8.04 9.04 -10.05
C GLU A 67 -7.75 8.58 -8.62
N ILE A 68 -7.77 7.27 -8.34
CA ILE A 68 -7.36 6.74 -7.03
C ILE A 68 -5.88 7.05 -6.73
N ILE A 69 -4.98 6.91 -7.71
CA ILE A 69 -3.57 7.26 -7.54
C ILE A 69 -3.39 8.75 -7.22
N LYS A 70 -4.15 9.64 -7.86
CA LYS A 70 -4.13 11.07 -7.55
C LYS A 70 -4.56 11.33 -6.10
N LEU A 71 -5.57 10.61 -5.61
CA LEU A 71 -5.98 10.71 -4.21
C LEU A 71 -4.89 10.21 -3.25
N ILE A 72 -4.21 9.11 -3.60
CA ILE A 72 -3.06 8.60 -2.83
C ILE A 72 -1.95 9.66 -2.75
N LEU A 73 -1.64 10.32 -3.87
CA LEU A 73 -0.55 11.31 -3.93
C LEU A 73 -0.90 12.68 -3.34
N LYS A 74 -2.19 13.00 -3.16
CA LYS A 74 -2.65 14.36 -2.84
C LYS A 74 -1.95 14.98 -1.62
N ASP A 75 -1.69 14.16 -0.59
CA ASP A 75 -1.12 14.62 0.68
C ASP A 75 0.29 14.06 0.92
N VAL A 76 0.90 13.42 -0.09
CA VAL A 76 2.25 12.84 0.02
C VAL A 76 3.31 13.92 0.19
N ASP A 77 3.10 15.09 -0.41
CA ASP A 77 4.01 16.23 -0.26
C ASP A 77 4.04 16.75 1.20
N SER A 78 2.93 16.63 1.94
CA SER A 78 2.87 16.98 3.38
C SER A 78 3.36 15.88 4.32
N MET A 79 3.49 14.63 3.84
CA MET A 79 4.03 13.54 4.68
C MET A 79 5.54 13.67 4.91
N PHE A 80 6.22 14.47 4.09
CA PHE A 80 7.68 14.67 4.14
C PHE A 80 8.00 16.18 4.01
N GLU A 81 7.52 17.01 4.94
CA GLU A 81 7.79 18.46 4.96
C GLU A 81 9.30 18.81 5.02
N ASN A 82 10.15 17.86 5.42
CA ASN A 82 11.62 18.00 5.41
C ASN A 82 12.24 17.85 3.99
N LEU A 83 11.46 17.46 2.99
CA LEU A 83 11.92 17.24 1.62
C LEU A 83 11.18 18.19 0.66
N GLN A 84 11.24 19.50 0.91
CA GLN A 84 10.67 20.46 -0.04
C GLN A 84 11.26 20.25 -1.45
N PRO A 85 10.43 20.02 -2.48
CA PRO A 85 10.90 19.95 -3.85
C PRO A 85 11.32 21.35 -4.29
N GLN A 86 12.62 21.57 -4.51
CA GLN A 86 13.02 22.64 -5.42
C GLN A 86 12.50 22.31 -6.82
N PRO A 87 12.10 23.32 -7.62
CA PRO A 87 11.55 23.08 -8.96
C PRO A 87 12.60 22.35 -9.80
N MET A 88 12.34 21.05 -10.06
CA MET A 88 13.24 20.23 -10.85
C MET A 88 13.09 20.58 -12.32
N VAL A 89 14.23 20.88 -12.94
CA VAL A 89 14.39 20.94 -14.39
C VAL A 89 14.08 19.55 -14.95
N GLU A 90 13.17 19.48 -15.92
CA GLU A 90 12.83 18.26 -16.65
C GLU A 90 14.02 17.84 -17.53
N GLU A 91 14.98 17.12 -16.95
CA GLU A 91 15.99 16.41 -17.74
C GLU A 91 15.47 15.01 -18.10
N ASP A 92 14.95 14.93 -19.32
CA ASP A 92 14.63 13.69 -20.03
C ASP A 92 15.95 12.97 -20.39
N ASN A 93 16.36 11.96 -19.60
CA ASN A 93 17.36 10.97 -20.04
C ASN A 93 17.29 9.64 -19.24
N PRO A 94 17.91 8.54 -19.71
CA PRO A 94 17.22 7.36 -20.21
C PRO A 94 17.25 6.21 -19.17
N GLY A 95 16.35 6.25 -18.19
CA GLY A 95 16.15 5.20 -17.19
C GLY A 95 14.96 4.26 -17.46
N ASN A 96 14.60 4.05 -18.73
CA ASN A 96 13.29 3.49 -19.11
C ASN A 96 13.01 2.10 -18.50
N SER A 97 14.02 1.24 -18.29
CA SER A 97 13.83 -0.08 -17.69
C SER A 97 13.60 -0.06 -16.17
N MET A 98 14.24 0.85 -15.43
CA MET A 98 14.05 0.96 -13.97
C MET A 98 12.66 1.51 -13.65
N MET A 99 12.18 2.45 -14.46
CA MET A 99 10.85 3.05 -14.33
C MET A 99 9.71 2.04 -14.55
N VAL A 100 9.88 1.05 -15.45
CA VAL A 100 8.86 -0.01 -15.66
C VAL A 100 8.67 -0.85 -14.40
N SER A 101 9.75 -1.29 -13.77
CA SER A 101 9.68 -2.11 -12.56
C SER A 101 8.99 -1.37 -11.39
N ASP A 102 9.15 -0.05 -11.32
CA ASP A 102 8.49 0.77 -10.31
C ASP A 102 7.00 0.97 -10.63
N ILE A 103 6.62 1.10 -11.90
CA ILE A 103 5.21 1.14 -12.29
C ILE A 103 4.52 -0.21 -12.00
N GLU A 104 5.22 -1.34 -12.18
CA GLU A 104 4.71 -2.66 -11.79
C GLU A 104 4.52 -2.78 -10.26
N LYS A 105 5.34 -2.07 -9.46
CA LYS A 105 5.10 -1.93 -8.02
C LYS A 105 3.85 -1.11 -7.73
N VAL A 106 3.59 -0.01 -8.45
CA VAL A 106 2.32 0.74 -8.34
C VAL A 106 1.13 -0.18 -8.62
N GLN A 107 1.20 -1.00 -9.67
CA GLN A 107 0.16 -1.99 -9.98
C GLN A 107 0.00 -3.02 -8.85
N SER A 108 1.10 -3.43 -8.22
CA SER A 108 1.09 -4.34 -7.07
C SER A 108 0.45 -3.68 -5.84
N THR A 109 0.70 -2.40 -5.60
CA THR A 109 0.05 -1.63 -4.52
C THR A 109 -1.47 -1.58 -4.70
N ILE A 110 -1.97 -1.39 -5.92
CA ILE A 110 -3.42 -1.45 -6.20
C ILE A 110 -4.00 -2.83 -5.84
N ARG A 111 -3.28 -3.91 -6.15
CA ARG A 111 -3.70 -5.27 -5.74
C ARG A 111 -3.67 -5.45 -4.22
N GLN A 112 -2.66 -4.88 -3.55
CA GLN A 112 -2.54 -4.93 -2.11
C GLN A 112 -3.71 -4.23 -1.41
N ILE A 113 -4.23 -3.12 -1.97
CA ILE A 113 -5.46 -2.46 -1.47
C ILE A 113 -6.62 -3.46 -1.42
N VAL A 114 -6.75 -4.31 -2.44
CA VAL A 114 -7.83 -5.30 -2.50
C VAL A 114 -7.65 -6.39 -1.46
N ARG A 115 -6.42 -6.88 -1.27
CA ARG A 115 -6.11 -7.86 -0.23
C ARG A 115 -6.44 -7.30 1.16
N ASP A 116 -5.96 -6.10 1.46
CA ASP A 116 -5.96 -5.56 2.82
C ASP A 116 -7.25 -4.83 3.18
N TRP A 117 -7.97 -4.24 2.21
CA TRP A 117 -9.07 -3.31 2.48
C TRP A 117 -10.32 -3.50 1.61
N SER A 118 -10.39 -4.55 0.79
CA SER A 118 -11.61 -4.89 0.05
C SER A 118 -12.31 -6.09 0.68
N PRO A 119 -13.65 -6.21 0.55
CA PRO A 119 -14.35 -7.44 0.90
C PRO A 119 -13.83 -8.65 0.11
N SER A 120 -13.35 -8.42 -1.12
CA SER A 120 -12.78 -9.47 -1.98
C SER A 120 -11.52 -10.12 -1.37
N GLY A 121 -10.79 -9.40 -0.52
CA GLY A 121 -9.62 -9.91 0.20
C GLY A 121 -9.95 -10.65 1.51
N ALA A 122 -11.21 -10.64 1.96
CA ALA A 122 -11.58 -11.13 3.30
C ALA A 122 -11.21 -12.61 3.51
N HIS A 123 -11.43 -13.46 2.51
CA HIS A 123 -11.05 -14.88 2.60
C HIS A 123 -9.54 -15.06 2.77
N GLU A 124 -8.74 -14.37 1.94
CA GLU A 124 -7.28 -14.43 2.01
C GLU A 124 -6.75 -13.91 3.35
N ARG A 125 -7.34 -12.83 3.86
CA ARG A 125 -7.03 -12.31 5.20
C ARG A 125 -7.40 -13.30 6.30
N SER A 126 -8.54 -13.98 6.20
CA SER A 126 -8.93 -14.98 7.21
C SER A 126 -7.91 -16.12 7.31
N GLN A 127 -7.31 -16.54 6.19
CA GLN A 127 -6.30 -17.59 6.15
C GLN A 127 -4.92 -17.10 6.59
N CYS A 128 -4.57 -15.84 6.33
CA CYS A 128 -3.25 -15.28 6.67
C CYS A 128 -3.20 -14.66 8.07
N TYR A 129 -4.16 -13.79 8.37
CA TYR A 129 -4.23 -13.00 9.59
C TYR A 129 -4.94 -13.73 10.72
N GLY A 130 -5.98 -14.53 10.40
CA GLY A 130 -6.74 -15.30 11.38
C GLY A 130 -5.85 -16.14 12.31
N PRO A 131 -4.94 -16.99 11.79
CA PRO A 131 -4.04 -17.77 12.65
C PRO A 131 -3.14 -16.93 13.55
N ILE A 132 -2.67 -15.78 13.06
CA ILE A 132 -1.80 -14.86 13.81
C ILE A 132 -2.58 -14.21 14.96
N ILE A 133 -3.75 -13.64 14.62
CA ILE A 133 -4.65 -13.00 15.59
C ILE A 133 -5.07 -13.99 16.67
N ASN A 134 -5.54 -15.18 16.27
CA ASN A 134 -5.95 -16.22 17.22
C ASN A 134 -4.80 -16.63 18.15
N LYS A 135 -3.56 -16.67 17.64
CA LYS A 135 -2.40 -17.02 18.45
C LYS A 135 -2.07 -15.93 19.48
N ILE A 136 -2.24 -14.67 19.12
CA ILE A 136 -2.05 -13.53 20.03
C ILE A 136 -3.12 -13.56 21.12
N GLU A 137 -4.39 -13.73 20.76
CA GLU A 137 -5.50 -13.81 21.71
C GLU A 137 -5.33 -14.99 22.70
N GLN A 138 -4.72 -16.09 22.25
CA GLN A 138 -4.35 -17.21 23.13
C GLN A 138 -3.17 -16.91 24.08
N LEU A 139 -2.19 -16.13 23.62
CA LEU A 139 -1.00 -15.78 24.42
C LEU A 139 -1.30 -14.65 25.41
N PHE A 140 -2.18 -13.73 25.02
CA PHE A 140 -2.58 -12.57 25.79
C PHE A 140 -4.12 -12.48 25.84
N PRO A 141 -4.78 -13.37 26.59
CA PRO A 141 -6.23 -13.34 26.74
C PRO A 141 -6.65 -12.07 27.47
N GLN A 142 -7.63 -11.36 26.91
CA GLN A 142 -8.16 -10.11 27.47
C GLN A 142 -8.75 -10.29 28.89
N ASP A 143 -9.16 -11.51 29.25
CA ASP A 143 -9.66 -11.84 30.59
C ASP A 143 -8.56 -11.83 31.68
N THR A 144 -7.29 -11.93 31.27
CA THR A 144 -6.15 -12.11 32.19
C THR A 144 -5.10 -11.02 32.08
N VAL A 145 -4.98 -10.37 30.92
CA VAL A 145 -3.99 -9.33 30.64
C VAL A 145 -4.73 -8.12 30.09
N CYS A 146 -4.39 -6.95 30.61
CA CYS A 146 -4.84 -5.67 30.07
C CYS A 146 -4.32 -5.56 28.62
N ALA A 147 -5.21 -5.57 27.62
CA ALA A 147 -4.82 -5.64 26.22
C ALA A 147 -3.99 -4.41 25.82
N GLU A 148 -4.29 -3.27 26.41
CA GLU A 148 -3.65 -1.98 26.21
C GLU A 148 -2.17 -2.00 26.64
N GLU A 149 -1.81 -2.86 27.60
CA GLU A 149 -0.43 -3.03 28.08
C GLU A 149 0.41 -3.97 27.19
N VAL A 150 -0.22 -4.65 26.22
CA VAL A 150 0.48 -5.57 25.31
C VAL A 150 0.87 -4.84 24.03
N SER A 151 2.17 -4.61 23.88
CA SER A 151 2.75 -3.92 22.72
C SER A 151 3.09 -4.90 21.59
N ILE A 152 2.39 -4.80 20.46
CA ILE A 152 2.56 -5.68 19.30
C ILE A 152 3.19 -4.92 18.14
N LEU A 153 4.32 -5.43 17.64
CA LEU A 153 4.99 -4.91 16.46
C LEU A 153 4.69 -5.80 15.24
N VAL A 154 4.32 -5.16 14.13
CA VAL A 154 4.04 -5.82 12.84
C VAL A 154 5.06 -5.35 11.79
N PRO A 155 6.24 -5.99 11.69
CA PRO A 155 7.17 -5.76 10.59
C PRO A 155 6.58 -6.09 9.22
N GLY A 156 6.87 -5.23 8.23
CA GLY A 156 6.36 -5.38 6.87
C GLY A 156 4.84 -5.31 6.85
N ALA A 157 4.29 -4.29 7.51
CA ALA A 157 2.85 -4.14 7.70
C ALA A 157 2.07 -3.91 6.40
N GLY A 158 2.74 -3.61 5.27
CA GLY A 158 2.08 -3.34 4.00
C GLY A 158 1.13 -2.15 4.14
N LEU A 159 -0.17 -2.37 3.92
CA LEU A 159 -1.18 -1.33 4.08
C LEU A 159 -1.76 -1.24 5.50
N GLY A 160 -1.16 -1.93 6.48
CA GLY A 160 -1.47 -1.77 7.90
C GLY A 160 -2.70 -2.55 8.39
N ARG A 161 -3.36 -3.36 7.55
CA ARG A 161 -4.60 -4.05 7.94
C ARG A 161 -4.44 -4.99 9.14
N LEU A 162 -3.36 -5.77 9.20
CA LEU A 162 -3.13 -6.68 10.34
C LEU A 162 -2.93 -5.89 11.64
N ALA A 163 -2.10 -4.84 11.61
CA ALA A 163 -1.87 -3.98 12.77
C ALA A 163 -3.16 -3.28 13.22
N TYR A 164 -3.98 -2.81 12.26
CA TYR A 164 -5.31 -2.27 12.51
C TYR A 164 -6.25 -3.28 13.20
N GLU A 165 -6.30 -4.54 12.72
CA GLU A 165 -7.16 -5.58 13.31
C GLU A 165 -6.77 -5.91 14.76
N LEU A 166 -5.48 -5.86 15.08
CA LEU A 166 -4.98 -6.06 16.43
C LEU A 166 -5.28 -4.85 17.32
N ALA A 167 -5.09 -3.62 16.81
CA ALA A 167 -5.47 -2.41 17.53
C ALA A 167 -6.97 -2.34 17.82
N LYS A 168 -7.81 -2.81 16.88
CA LYS A 168 -9.26 -2.90 17.05
C LYS A 168 -9.67 -3.86 18.18
N ARG A 169 -8.79 -4.78 18.58
CA ARG A 169 -8.97 -5.70 19.70
C ARG A 169 -8.40 -5.15 21.02
N GLY A 170 -7.98 -3.88 21.05
CA GLY A 170 -7.47 -3.22 22.26
C GLY A 170 -5.96 -3.34 22.47
N TYR A 171 -5.24 -4.09 21.62
CA TYR A 171 -3.79 -4.19 21.74
C TYR A 171 -3.09 -2.92 21.28
N THR A 172 -2.00 -2.54 21.95
CA THR A 172 -1.14 -1.44 21.48
C THR A 172 -0.33 -1.93 20.28
N CYS A 173 -0.59 -1.40 19.09
CA CYS A 173 -0.02 -1.94 17.85
C CYS A 173 0.77 -0.89 17.05
N GLN A 174 1.99 -1.27 16.66
CA GLN A 174 2.79 -0.51 15.72
C GLN A 174 3.05 -1.36 14.47
N GLY A 175 2.64 -0.86 13.31
CA GLY A 175 3.08 -1.39 12.03
C GLY A 175 4.41 -0.76 11.61
N ASN A 176 5.28 -1.53 10.96
CA ASN A 176 6.51 -1.00 10.36
C ASN A 176 6.54 -1.33 8.88
N GLU A 177 6.81 -0.34 8.03
CA GLU A 177 6.94 -0.53 6.60
C GLU A 177 8.08 0.32 6.02
N PHE A 178 8.83 -0.26 5.08
CA PHE A 178 9.96 0.39 4.44
C PHE A 178 9.58 0.94 3.05
N SER A 179 8.66 0.29 2.36
CA SER A 179 8.29 0.66 1.00
C SER A 179 7.45 1.93 0.96
N LEU A 180 7.98 2.99 0.34
CA LEU A 180 7.22 4.22 0.08
C LEU A 180 5.92 3.98 -0.72
N PHE A 181 5.90 2.97 -1.60
CA PHE A 181 4.67 2.59 -2.32
C PHE A 181 3.55 2.16 -1.36
N MET A 182 3.90 1.38 -0.34
CA MET A 182 2.96 0.91 0.67
C MET A 182 2.62 2.03 1.65
N LEU A 183 3.59 2.85 2.06
CA LEU A 183 3.38 3.98 2.97
C LEU A 183 2.43 5.05 2.40
N PHE A 184 2.57 5.40 1.11
CA PHE A 184 1.65 6.36 0.48
C PHE A 184 0.21 5.81 0.47
N ALA A 185 0.06 4.55 0.07
CA ALA A 185 -1.25 3.90 0.02
C ALA A 185 -1.83 3.64 1.42
N SER A 186 -1.03 3.26 2.40
CA SER A 186 -1.46 3.02 3.78
C SER A 186 -1.92 4.32 4.43
N ASN A 187 -1.18 5.42 4.27
CA ASN A 187 -1.60 6.73 4.76
C ASN A 187 -2.93 7.16 4.12
N PHE A 188 -3.09 6.99 2.81
CA PHE A 188 -4.35 7.30 2.15
C PHE A 188 -5.52 6.48 2.72
N VAL A 189 -5.34 5.17 2.84
CA VAL A 189 -6.41 4.30 3.34
C VAL A 189 -6.73 4.58 4.79
N LEU A 190 -5.74 4.70 5.67
CA LEU A 190 -5.92 4.85 7.10
C LEU A 190 -6.40 6.25 7.51
N ASN A 191 -5.92 7.30 6.84
CA ASN A 191 -6.12 8.67 7.31
C ASN A 191 -7.09 9.49 6.44
N LYS A 192 -7.41 9.04 5.22
CA LYS A 192 -8.17 9.84 4.24
C LYS A 192 -9.42 9.16 3.70
N CYS A 193 -9.48 7.83 3.70
CA CYS A 193 -10.68 7.13 3.27
C CYS A 193 -11.78 7.26 4.34
N GLN A 194 -12.93 7.77 3.92
CA GLN A 194 -14.12 7.89 4.76
C GLN A 194 -15.27 7.08 4.15
N GLY A 195 -15.99 6.36 5.01
CA GLY A 195 -17.12 5.52 4.63
C GLY A 195 -16.72 4.15 4.06
N LEU A 196 -17.67 3.22 4.09
CA LEU A 196 -17.46 1.84 3.67
C LEU A 196 -17.72 1.70 2.16
N ASN A 197 -16.81 1.02 1.46
CA ASN A 197 -16.92 0.68 0.04
C ASN A 197 -17.20 1.89 -0.87
N THR A 198 -16.77 3.08 -0.47
CA THR A 198 -17.00 4.34 -1.19
C THR A 198 -16.08 4.49 -2.40
N LEU A 199 -14.91 3.84 -2.37
CA LEU A 199 -13.93 3.87 -3.45
C LEU A 199 -13.89 2.52 -4.18
N ARG A 200 -13.37 2.55 -5.40
CA ARG A 200 -13.25 1.39 -6.28
C ARG A 200 -11.92 1.42 -7.01
N VAL A 201 -11.33 0.23 -7.19
CA VAL A 201 -10.14 0.00 -8.03
C VAL A 201 -10.39 -1.15 -8.98
N TYR A 202 -9.63 -1.19 -10.07
CA TYR A 202 -9.58 -2.26 -11.05
C TYR A 202 -8.21 -2.95 -10.96
N PRO A 203 -8.01 -3.85 -9.99
CA PRO A 203 -6.70 -4.44 -9.66
C PRO A 203 -6.13 -5.35 -10.77
N TRP A 204 -7.01 -5.92 -11.58
CA TRP A 204 -6.67 -6.93 -12.59
C TRP A 204 -6.61 -6.36 -14.01
N VAL A 205 -6.79 -5.04 -14.18
CA VAL A 205 -6.86 -4.40 -15.49
C VAL A 205 -5.61 -4.64 -16.36
N HIS A 206 -4.46 -4.90 -15.73
CA HIS A 206 -3.19 -5.16 -16.42
C HIS A 206 -2.92 -6.64 -16.72
N ALA A 207 -3.75 -7.56 -16.20
CA ALA A 207 -3.59 -8.99 -16.43
C ALA A 207 -3.76 -9.32 -17.91
N GLY A 208 -2.78 -9.99 -18.51
CA GLY A 208 -2.80 -10.34 -19.95
C GLY A 208 -2.97 -11.84 -20.22
N SER A 209 -3.10 -12.66 -19.19
CA SER A 209 -3.13 -14.12 -19.30
C SER A 209 -3.92 -14.73 -18.16
N ASN A 210 -4.35 -15.99 -18.33
CA ASN A 210 -5.12 -16.75 -17.33
C ASN A 210 -6.44 -16.09 -16.94
N LEU A 211 -7.08 -15.45 -17.92
CA LEU A 211 -8.42 -14.87 -17.80
C LEU A 211 -9.42 -15.84 -18.43
N LEU A 212 -10.46 -16.23 -17.68
CA LEU A 212 -11.52 -17.07 -18.24
C LEU A 212 -12.47 -16.23 -19.09
N THR A 213 -12.70 -14.98 -18.68
CA THR A 213 -13.55 -14.02 -19.37
C THR A 213 -12.89 -12.64 -19.41
N ASN A 214 -13.28 -11.82 -20.38
CA ASN A 214 -12.90 -10.40 -20.44
C ASN A 214 -13.32 -9.64 -19.16
N GLY A 215 -14.47 -9.99 -18.60
CA GLY A 215 -14.98 -9.41 -17.36
C GLY A 215 -14.07 -9.63 -16.15
N ASP A 216 -13.28 -10.70 -16.13
CA ASP A 216 -12.35 -10.98 -15.03
C ASP A 216 -11.23 -9.92 -14.95
N GLN A 217 -10.77 -9.43 -16.10
CA GLN A 217 -9.74 -8.41 -16.19
C GLN A 217 -10.25 -7.04 -15.72
N LEU A 218 -11.49 -6.71 -16.06
CA LEU A 218 -12.12 -5.42 -15.76
C LEU A 218 -12.95 -5.47 -14.47
N ARG A 219 -12.84 -6.55 -13.69
CA ARG A 219 -13.62 -6.72 -12.47
C ARG A 219 -13.23 -5.65 -11.43
N PRO A 220 -14.19 -4.84 -10.95
CA PRO A 220 -13.92 -3.86 -9.92
C PRO A 220 -13.79 -4.52 -8.53
N ALA A 221 -13.07 -3.86 -7.63
CA ALA A 221 -13.05 -4.14 -6.21
C ALA A 221 -13.27 -2.85 -5.42
N THR A 222 -14.21 -2.85 -4.48
CA THR A 222 -14.51 -1.70 -3.61
C THR A 222 -13.69 -1.74 -2.33
N PHE A 223 -13.42 -0.57 -1.75
CA PHE A 223 -12.68 -0.39 -0.50
C PHE A 223 -12.99 1.01 0.10
N PRO A 224 -12.69 1.26 1.38
CA PRO A 224 -12.33 0.28 2.41
C PRO A 224 -13.55 -0.51 2.92
N ASP A 225 -13.37 -1.76 3.34
CA ASP A 225 -14.44 -2.63 3.86
C ASP A 225 -14.69 -2.47 5.37
N THR A 226 -13.82 -1.76 6.06
CA THR A 226 -13.95 -1.31 7.46
C THR A 226 -13.46 0.14 7.52
N SER A 227 -14.04 0.97 8.37
CA SER A 227 -13.58 2.35 8.51
C SER A 227 -12.38 2.40 9.46
N PRO A 228 -11.27 3.04 9.10
CA PRO A 228 -10.18 3.28 10.05
C PRO A 228 -10.65 4.05 11.29
N SER A 229 -11.68 4.89 11.14
CA SER A 229 -12.33 5.61 12.25
C SER A 229 -13.15 4.72 13.19
N ASP A 230 -13.32 3.43 12.88
CA ASP A 230 -13.98 2.47 13.78
C ASP A 230 -13.10 2.08 14.97
N LEU A 231 -11.83 2.53 15.02
CA LEU A 231 -10.98 2.31 16.18
C LEU A 231 -11.50 3.11 17.38
N HIS A 232 -11.39 2.51 18.56
CA HIS A 232 -11.70 3.19 19.81
C HIS A 232 -10.80 4.43 19.96
N PRO A 233 -11.28 5.58 20.49
CA PRO A 233 -10.46 6.79 20.63
C PRO A 233 -9.17 6.61 21.43
N GLU A 234 -9.16 5.63 22.35
CA GLU A 234 -8.00 5.29 23.19
C GLU A 234 -7.08 4.23 22.56
N ALA A 235 -7.48 3.64 21.43
CA ALA A 235 -6.70 2.60 20.76
C ALA A 235 -5.35 3.17 20.28
N GLN A 236 -4.26 2.52 20.70
CA GLN A 236 -2.91 2.89 20.31
C GLN A 236 -2.54 2.18 19.01
N PHE A 237 -2.71 2.87 17.88
CA PHE A 237 -2.32 2.38 16.56
C PHE A 237 -1.40 3.38 15.85
N THR A 238 -0.19 2.93 15.52
CA THR A 238 0.81 3.74 14.80
C THR A 238 1.42 2.99 13.62
N MET A 239 1.94 3.74 12.66
CA MET A 239 2.72 3.22 11.53
C MET A 239 4.08 3.93 11.48
N ALA A 240 5.15 3.15 11.60
CA ALA A 240 6.52 3.62 11.47
C ALA A 240 7.04 3.36 10.05
N ALA A 241 7.74 4.34 9.49
CA ALA A 241 8.44 4.23 8.21
C ALA A 241 9.93 3.94 8.47
N GLY A 242 10.48 2.91 7.82
CA GLY A 242 11.90 2.59 7.92
C GLY A 242 12.22 1.10 7.87
N ASP A 243 13.51 0.78 7.85
CA ASP A 243 13.96 -0.61 7.94
C ASP A 243 13.66 -1.16 9.34
N PHE A 244 13.06 -2.34 9.39
CA PHE A 244 12.75 -3.03 10.64
C PHE A 244 13.99 -3.29 11.50
N LEU A 245 15.15 -3.52 10.86
CA LEU A 245 16.41 -3.79 11.57
C LEU A 245 17.01 -2.54 12.22
N GLU A 246 16.46 -1.36 11.96
CA GLU A 246 16.94 -0.15 12.61
C GLU A 246 16.61 -0.17 14.11
N PRO A 247 17.55 0.30 14.96
CA PRO A 247 17.39 0.27 16.42
C PRO A 247 16.11 0.94 16.93
N ARG A 248 15.57 1.91 16.18
CA ARG A 248 14.39 2.70 16.57
C ARG A 248 13.11 1.87 16.59
N VAL A 249 12.98 0.92 15.67
CA VAL A 249 11.83 0.01 15.59
C VAL A 249 11.83 -0.96 16.79
N HIS A 250 13.01 -1.24 17.36
CA HIS A 250 13.17 -2.15 18.50
C HIS A 250 12.86 -1.50 19.85
N LYS A 251 12.96 -0.17 19.99
CA LYS A 251 12.58 0.53 21.24
C LYS A 251 11.12 0.29 21.63
N PHE A 252 10.24 0.07 20.65
CA PHE A 252 8.85 -0.30 20.90
C PHE A 252 8.71 -1.60 21.71
N LEU A 253 9.67 -2.53 21.59
CA LEU A 253 9.67 -3.84 22.24
C LEU A 253 10.21 -3.82 23.68
N GLU A 254 10.69 -2.69 24.19
CA GLU A 254 11.24 -2.58 25.55
C GLU A 254 10.17 -2.66 26.66
N HIS A 255 8.89 -2.69 26.28
CA HIS A 255 7.77 -2.87 27.21
C HIS A 255 7.67 -4.32 27.72
N LEU A 256 7.31 -4.48 28.99
CA LEU A 256 6.88 -5.78 29.54
C LEU A 256 5.64 -6.23 28.75
N ASN A 257 5.63 -7.48 28.27
CA ASN A 257 4.58 -8.07 27.40
C ASN A 257 4.59 -7.62 25.92
N SER A 258 5.76 -7.46 25.31
CA SER A 258 5.87 -7.19 23.88
C SER A 258 5.84 -8.46 23.01
N CYS A 259 5.25 -8.37 21.82
CA CYS A 259 5.24 -9.46 20.82
C CYS A 259 5.50 -8.93 19.41
N THR A 260 6.27 -9.67 18.62
CA THR A 260 6.50 -9.35 17.20
C THR A 260 5.81 -10.38 16.33
N THR A 261 5.01 -9.93 15.38
CA THR A 261 4.29 -10.80 14.45
C THR A 261 4.78 -10.63 13.03
N LYS A 262 4.85 -11.72 12.27
CA LYS A 262 5.40 -11.70 10.92
C LYS A 262 4.46 -12.42 9.96
N ALA A 263 3.80 -11.65 9.11
CA ALA A 263 3.03 -12.20 8.00
C ALA A 263 3.81 -11.99 6.70
N TRP A 264 4.30 -13.08 6.09
CA TRP A 264 4.78 -13.07 4.70
C TRP A 264 6.08 -12.30 4.37
N LEU A 265 6.97 -12.08 5.34
CA LEU A 265 8.32 -11.55 5.10
C LEU A 265 9.36 -12.69 4.93
N ARG A 266 10.00 -12.82 3.75
CA ARG A 266 11.15 -13.73 3.56
C ARG A 266 12.38 -13.19 4.30
N GLY A 267 12.99 -14.00 5.16
CA GLY A 267 14.20 -13.60 5.92
C GLY A 267 15.50 -13.73 5.12
N LYS A 268 16.41 -12.77 5.30
CA LYS A 268 17.86 -12.96 5.14
C LYS A 268 18.54 -12.44 6.41
N GLU A 269 19.54 -13.18 6.88
CA GLU A 269 20.14 -13.11 8.21
C GLU A 269 21.10 -11.92 8.42
N SER A 270 21.05 -11.37 9.65
CA SER A 270 22.09 -10.84 10.57
C SER A 270 23.30 -10.02 10.07
N ILE A 271 23.53 -8.83 10.68
CA ILE A 271 24.83 -8.16 10.96
C ILE A 271 24.61 -7.11 12.10
N PRO A 272 25.63 -6.76 12.94
CA PRO A 272 25.47 -6.13 14.27
C PRO A 272 25.37 -4.58 14.26
N PRO A 273 25.12 -3.92 15.42
CA PRO A 273 24.57 -2.57 15.49
C PRO A 273 25.65 -1.49 15.46
N ALA A 274 25.35 -0.36 14.80
CA ALA A 274 26.08 0.89 14.96
C ALA A 274 25.12 1.98 15.46
N ASN A 275 25.49 2.59 16.59
CA ASN A 275 24.81 3.74 17.21
C ASN A 275 24.80 4.94 16.26
N VAL A 276 23.62 5.50 15.97
CA VAL A 276 23.46 6.91 15.57
C VAL A 276 22.07 7.43 15.97
N ASP A 277 22.05 8.54 16.72
CA ASP A 277 20.90 9.42 16.99
C ASP A 277 20.35 10.06 15.71
N VAL A 278 19.05 9.95 15.42
CA VAL A 278 18.32 10.91 14.56
C VAL A 278 16.80 10.87 14.86
N ASP A 279 16.17 12.02 14.63
CA ASP A 279 14.79 12.44 14.91
C ASP A 279 13.65 11.64 14.22
N GLU A 280 12.44 11.78 14.79
CA GLU A 280 11.22 10.99 14.59
C GLU A 280 10.43 11.31 13.30
N LEU A 281 9.90 10.28 12.63
CA LEU A 281 8.79 10.36 11.68
C LEU A 281 7.71 9.34 12.09
N THR A 282 6.85 9.75 13.02
CA THR A 282 5.70 8.95 13.48
C THR A 282 4.46 9.43 12.74
N LEU A 283 3.83 8.57 11.93
CA LEU A 283 2.49 8.84 11.39
C LEU A 283 1.48 8.68 12.54
N VAL A 284 1.14 9.79 13.19
CA VAL A 284 0.11 9.84 14.22
C VAL A 284 -1.26 9.80 13.54
N VAL A 285 -2.04 8.75 13.78
CA VAL A 285 -3.45 8.69 13.42
C VAL A 285 -4.20 9.63 14.38
N PRO A 286 -4.83 10.72 13.91
CA PRO A 286 -5.44 11.68 14.81
C PRO A 286 -6.66 11.07 15.51
N SER A 287 -6.61 10.96 16.84
CA SER A 287 -7.76 10.73 17.69
C SER A 287 -8.68 11.94 17.60
N THR A 288 -9.86 11.78 17.00
CA THR A 288 -10.83 12.87 16.89
C THR A 288 -11.47 13.11 18.26
N THR A 289 -11.07 14.20 18.92
CA THR A 289 -11.85 14.81 19.99
C THR A 289 -13.06 15.51 19.38
N SER A 290 -14.23 14.89 19.49
CA SER A 290 -15.51 15.55 19.27
C SER A 290 -15.75 16.58 20.38
N GLY A 291 -15.61 17.86 20.04
CA GLY A 291 -16.05 19.00 20.84
C GLY A 291 -17.30 19.62 20.21
N LEU A 292 -18.31 19.84 21.06
CA LEU A 292 -19.63 20.43 20.84
C LEU A 292 -19.70 21.65 19.90
#